data_AF-A0A969ADM9-F1
#
_entry.id   AF-A0A969ADM9-F1
#
_cell.length_a   1.000
_cell.length_b   1.000
_cell.length_c   1.000
_cell.angle_alpha   90.00
_cell.angle_beta   90.00
_cell.angle_gamma   90.00
#
_symmetry.space_group_name_H-M   'P 1'
#
loop_
_entity.id
_entity.type
_entity.pdbx_description
1 polymer ?
#
loop_
_entity_poly.entity_id
_entity_poly.type
_entity_poly.pdbx_seq_one_letter_code
_entity_poly.pdbx_strand_id
1 'polypeptide(L)'
;MIDAKSWNEIKNSLKLGTKLRGTVTKHFPFGIFVALPEIKFTGLIQITDFKDEGIMTPSEYPTVGSSVDVVVLGFKETGQQIWLGMKPSQLNQSK
;
A
#
# COMPACT_ATOMS: atom_id res chain seq x y z
N MET A 1 -2.95 7.41 -26.29
CA MET A 1 -3.76 6.26 -25.84
C MET A 1 -3.56 6.16 -24.34
N ILE A 2 -4.61 6.29 -23.55
CA ILE A 2 -4.52 6.26 -22.08
C ILE A 2 -4.65 4.79 -21.70
N ASP A 3 -3.53 4.08 -21.62
CA ASP A 3 -3.48 2.69 -21.16
C ASP A 3 -3.86 2.62 -19.69
N ALA A 4 -5.16 2.53 -19.43
CA ALA A 4 -5.69 2.06 -18.16
C ALA A 4 -5.38 0.56 -18.09
N LYS A 5 -4.23 0.19 -17.52
CA LYS A 5 -3.88 -1.21 -17.27
C LYS A 5 -5.03 -1.88 -16.52
N SER A 6 -5.56 -2.96 -17.09
CA SER A 6 -6.64 -3.72 -16.47
C SER A 6 -6.15 -4.36 -15.16
N TRP A 7 -7.07 -4.61 -14.22
CA TRP A 7 -6.74 -5.24 -12.92
C TRP A 7 -5.89 -6.50 -13.07
N ASN A 8 -6.18 -7.34 -14.07
CA ASN A 8 -5.37 -8.54 -14.36
C ASN A 8 -3.95 -8.22 -14.84
N GLU A 9 -3.76 -7.17 -15.64
CA GLU A 9 -2.43 -6.77 -16.08
C GLU A 9 -1.60 -6.21 -14.93
N ILE A 10 -2.24 -5.48 -14.02
CA ILE A 10 -1.61 -4.96 -12.81
C ILE A 10 -1.09 -6.12 -11.96
N LYS A 11 -1.94 -7.14 -11.70
CA LYS A 11 -1.52 -8.34 -10.94
C LYS A 11 -0.37 -9.09 -11.62
N ASN A 12 -0.39 -9.19 -12.95
CA ASN A 12 0.68 -9.87 -13.69
C ASN A 12 1.97 -9.04 -13.74
N SER A 13 1.86 -7.72 -13.79
CA SER A 13 2.99 -6.80 -13.85
C SER A 13 3.63 -6.55 -12.48
N LEU A 14 2.84 -6.56 -11.39
CA LEU A 14 3.29 -6.32 -10.03
C LEU A 14 3.60 -7.62 -9.31
N LYS A 15 4.86 -7.78 -8.90
CA LYS A 15 5.28 -8.91 -8.07
C LYS A 15 5.06 -8.60 -6.59
N LEU A 16 4.72 -9.62 -5.82
CA LEU A 16 4.75 -9.53 -4.35
C LEU A 16 6.16 -9.15 -3.88
N GLY A 17 6.26 -8.27 -2.89
CA GLY A 17 7.53 -7.71 -2.44
C GLY A 17 8.03 -6.50 -3.24
N THR A 18 7.34 -6.11 -4.31
CA THR A 18 7.69 -4.87 -5.04
C THR A 18 7.44 -3.66 -4.16
N LYS A 19 8.44 -2.78 -4.05
CA LYS A 19 8.32 -1.49 -3.39
C LYS A 19 7.68 -0.50 -4.36
N LEU A 20 6.62 0.15 -3.91
CA LEU A 20 5.92 1.20 -4.64
C LEU A 20 5.91 2.46 -3.79
N ARG A 21 5.77 3.60 -4.45
CA ARG A 21 5.60 4.88 -3.77
C ARG A 21 4.17 5.35 -3.95
N GLY A 22 3.51 5.63 -2.84
CA GLY A 22 2.12 6.05 -2.83
C GLY A 22 1.90 7.29 -1.99
N THR A 23 0.77 7.95 -2.20
CA THR A 23 0.38 9.14 -1.43
C THR A 23 -0.80 8.82 -0.54
N VAL A 24 -0.67 9.13 0.75
CA VAL A 24 -1.74 8.90 1.72
C VAL A 24 -2.95 9.78 1.38
N THR A 25 -4.13 9.17 1.27
CA THR A 25 -5.35 9.90 0.90
C THR A 25 -6.36 9.97 2.03
N LYS A 26 -6.55 8.86 2.75
CA LYS A 26 -7.53 8.75 3.82
C LYS A 26 -7.07 7.78 4.90
N HIS A 27 -7.48 8.05 6.13
CA HIS A 27 -7.28 7.16 7.27
C HIS A 27 -8.61 6.58 7.70
N PHE A 28 -8.60 5.30 8.05
CA PHE A 28 -9.72 4.61 8.68
C PHE A 28 -9.21 3.87 9.93
N PRO A 29 -10.11 3.55 10.88
CA PRO A 29 -9.73 2.82 12.08
C PRO A 29 -9.12 1.45 11.80
N PHE A 30 -9.48 0.84 10.66
CA PHE A 30 -8.99 -0.47 10.24
C PHE A 30 -7.79 -0.42 9.27
N GLY A 31 -7.45 0.76 8.73
CA GLY A 31 -6.38 0.86 7.74
C GLY A 31 -6.22 2.24 7.10
N ILE A 32 -5.13 2.40 6.36
CA ILE A 32 -4.73 3.63 5.69
C ILE A 32 -4.79 3.42 4.18
N PHE A 33 -5.46 4.35 3.49
CA PHE A 33 -5.62 4.30 2.04
C PHE A 33 -4.56 5.16 1.38
N VAL A 34 -3.83 4.53 0.47
CA VAL A 34 -2.71 5.12 -0.25
C VAL A 34 -3.00 5.05 -1.74
N ALA A 35 -3.03 6.20 -2.39
CA ALA A 35 -3.15 6.27 -3.85
C ALA A 35 -1.80 5.94 -4.49
N LEU A 36 -1.81 5.02 -5.45
CA LEU A 36 -0.63 4.62 -6.21
C LEU A 36 -0.75 5.21 -7.62
N PRO A 37 -0.21 6.41 -7.88
CA PRO A 37 -0.39 7.10 -9.15
C PRO A 37 0.19 6.34 -10.34
N GLU A 38 1.26 5.56 -10.14
CA GLU A 38 1.93 4.77 -11.19
C GLU A 38 1.02 3.74 -11.85
N ILE A 39 0.13 3.16 -11.05
CA ILE A 39 -0.79 2.11 -11.49
C ILE A 39 -2.24 2.59 -11.53
N LYS A 40 -2.51 3.82 -11.05
CA LYS A 40 -3.86 4.41 -10.93
C LYS A 40 -4.82 3.57 -10.08
N PHE A 41 -4.29 2.82 -9.12
CA PHE A 41 -5.08 2.04 -8.16
C PHE A 41 -4.90 2.59 -6.76
N THR A 42 -5.82 2.19 -5.88
CA THR A 42 -5.74 2.50 -4.46
C THR A 42 -5.26 1.27 -3.70
N GLY A 43 -4.22 1.45 -2.91
CA GLY A 43 -3.76 0.45 -1.97
C GLY A 43 -4.29 0.71 -0.57
N LEU A 44 -4.40 -0.38 0.20
CA LEU A 44 -4.82 -0.37 1.59
C LEU A 44 -3.71 -0.99 2.43
N ILE A 45 -3.30 -0.26 3.46
CA ILE A 45 -2.39 -0.76 4.50
C ILE A 45 -3.24 -1.01 5.74
N GLN A 46 -3.26 -2.24 6.26
CA GLN A 46 -3.93 -2.51 7.53
C GLN A 46 -3.13 -1.90 8.69
N ILE A 47 -3.80 -1.43 9.74
CA ILE A 47 -3.13 -0.88 10.93
C ILE A 47 -2.18 -1.87 11.61
N THR A 48 -2.43 -3.18 11.46
CA THR A 48 -1.58 -4.29 11.93
C THR A 48 -0.35 -4.53 11.05
N ASP A 49 -0.34 -3.98 9.83
CA ASP A 49 0.77 -4.09 8.87
C ASP A 49 1.72 -2.87 8.90
N PHE A 50 1.58 -2.01 9.91
CA PHE A 50 2.50 -0.88 10.14
C PHE A 50 3.65 -1.21 11.10
N LYS A 51 3.45 -2.10 12.07
CA LYS A 51 4.46 -2.50 13.04
C LYS A 51 4.57 -4.02 13.13
N ASP A 52 5.77 -4.51 13.44
CA ASP A 52 6.00 -5.93 13.72
C ASP A 52 5.46 -6.32 15.11
N GLU A 53 5.39 -5.37 16.05
CA GLU A 53 4.75 -5.51 17.37
C GLU A 53 3.95 -4.26 17.77
N GLY A 54 2.76 -4.46 18.35
CA GLY A 54 1.89 -3.40 18.87
C GLY A 54 0.83 -2.86 17.89
N ILE A 55 -0.03 -1.97 18.38
CA ILE A 55 -1.05 -1.28 17.58
C ILE A 55 -0.55 0.12 17.25
N MET A 56 -0.63 0.51 15.99
CA MET A 56 -0.30 1.87 15.58
C MET A 56 -1.33 2.85 16.13
N THR A 57 -0.86 3.89 16.82
CA THR A 57 -1.74 4.92 17.37
C THR A 57 -2.03 5.96 16.28
N PRO A 58 -3.23 6.58 16.21
CA PRO A 58 -3.54 7.61 15.22
C PRO A 58 -2.54 8.78 15.15
N SER A 59 -1.83 9.07 16.24
CA SER A 59 -0.75 10.07 16.27
C SER A 59 0.49 9.67 15.46
N GLU A 60 0.71 8.38 15.22
CA GLU A 60 1.81 7.89 14.40
C GLU A 60 1.44 7.79 12.92
N TYR A 61 0.16 8.00 12.58
CA TYR A 61 -0.31 7.83 11.20
C TYR A 61 0.40 8.82 10.27
N PRO A 62 0.84 8.36 9.09
CA PRO A 62 1.44 9.24 8.10
C PRO A 62 0.46 10.34 7.71
N THR A 63 0.97 11.55 7.47
CA THR A 63 0.11 12.69 7.15
C THR A 63 -0.60 12.48 5.82
N VAL A 64 -1.91 12.77 5.76
CA VAL A 64 -2.67 12.79 4.51
C VAL A 64 -2.00 13.75 3.52
N GLY A 65 -1.75 13.29 2.31
CA GLY A 65 -1.02 14.01 1.26
C GLY A 65 0.48 13.76 1.24
N SER A 66 1.06 13.08 2.24
CA SER A 66 2.47 12.69 2.21
C SER A 66 2.71 11.44 1.37
N SER A 67 3.86 11.43 0.70
CA SER A 67 4.34 10.25 -0.02
C SER A 67 5.00 9.27 0.95
N VAL A 68 4.57 8.01 0.88
CA VAL A 68 5.07 6.89 1.68
C VAL A 68 5.53 5.76 0.77
N ASP A 69 6.61 5.08 1.18
CA ASP A 69 7.07 3.87 0.54
C ASP A 69 6.35 2.66 1.13
N VAL A 70 5.83 1.82 0.26
CA VAL A 70 4.99 0.68 0.60
C VAL A 70 5.44 -0.55 -0.17
N VAL A 71 5.17 -1.73 0.35
CA VAL A 71 5.45 -3.00 -0.33
C VAL A 71 4.15 -3.67 -0.74
N VAL A 72 4.11 -4.27 -1.93
CA VAL A 72 2.97 -5.09 -2.37
C VAL A 72 2.97 -6.40 -1.59
N LEU A 73 1.98 -6.59 -0.73
CA LEU A 73 1.77 -7.84 0.01
C LEU A 73 0.80 -8.78 -0.71
N GLY A 74 -0.15 -8.23 -1.46
CA GLY A 74 -1.15 -9.02 -2.16
C GLY A 74 -2.17 -8.19 -2.91
N PHE A 75 -3.13 -8.87 -3.54
CA PHE A 75 -4.20 -8.26 -4.31
C PHE A 75 -5.55 -8.76 -3.82
N LYS A 76 -6.49 -7.84 -3.60
CA LYS A 76 -7.86 -8.15 -3.19
C LYS A 76 -8.80 -7.99 -4.37
N GLU A 77 -9.38 -9.09 -4.80
CA GLU A 77 -10.29 -9.12 -5.96
C GLU A 77 -11.60 -8.40 -5.67
N THR A 78 -12.07 -8.50 -4.41
CA THR A 78 -13.23 -7.78 -3.92
C THR A 78 -12.90 -6.28 -3.81
N GLY A 79 -13.23 -5.52 -4.86
CA GLY A 79 -13.04 -4.07 -4.94
C GLY A 79 -11.76 -3.61 -5.65
N GLN A 80 -11.01 -4.53 -6.27
CA GLN A 80 -9.77 -4.21 -7.02
C GLN A 80 -8.77 -3.37 -6.20
N GLN A 81 -8.51 -3.81 -4.97
CA GLN A 81 -7.63 -3.09 -4.05
C GLN A 81 -6.33 -3.84 -3.83
N ILE A 82 -5.23 -3.11 -3.68
CA ILE A 82 -3.91 -3.72 -3.47
C ILE A 82 -3.63 -3.71 -1.97
N TRP A 83 -3.30 -4.87 -1.41
CA TRP A 83 -2.86 -4.94 -0.03
C TRP A 83 -1.40 -4.52 0.01
N LEU A 84 -1.15 -3.46 0.75
CA LEU A 84 0.15 -2.87 0.94
C LEU A 84 0.63 -3.08 2.38
N GLY A 85 1.93 -3.26 2.54
CA GLY A 85 2.60 -3.28 3.83
C GLY A 85 3.51 -2.06 3.98
N MET A 86 3.65 -1.57 5.21
CA MET A 86 4.63 -0.53 5.54
C MET A 86 5.63 -0.99 6.61
N LYS A 87 5.66 -2.31 6.92
CA LYS A 87 6.53 -2.83 7.97
C LYS A 87 7.99 -2.48 7.71
N PRO A 88 8.72 -1.95 8.72
CA PRO A 88 10.15 -1.69 8.62
C PRO A 88 10.93 -2.93 8.17
N SER A 89 10.58 -4.11 8.70
CA SER A 89 11.20 -5.39 8.33
C SER A 89 11.00 -5.77 6.85
N GLN A 90 9.93 -5.28 6.22
CA GLN A 90 9.64 -5.53 4.79
C GLN A 90 10.27 -4.45 3.90
N LEU A 91 10.33 -3.20 4.37
CA LEU A 91 10.98 -2.10 3.66
C LEU A 91 12.50 -2.19 3.73
N ASN A 92 13.05 -2.76 4.79
CA ASN A 92 14.48 -2.77 5.09
C ASN A 92 15.13 -4.15 4.92
N GLN A 93 14.69 -4.96 3.95
CA GLN A 93 15.45 -6.13 3.48
C GLN A 93 16.73 -5.68 2.75
N SER A 94 17.69 -5.13 3.49
CA SER A 94 19.10 -5.12 3.13
C SER A 94 19.75 -6.26 3.88
N LYS A 95 19.80 -7.41 3.20
CA LYS A 95 20.76 -8.52 3.36
C LYS A 95 20.87 -9.24 4.70
#